data_AF-A0A351KFH2-F1
#
_entry.id   AF-A0A351KFH2-F1
#
_cell.length_a   1.000
_cell.length_b   1.000
_cell.length_c   1.000
_cell.angle_alpha   90.00
_cell.angle_beta   90.00
_cell.angle_gamma   90.00
#
_symmetry.space_group_name_H-M   'P 1'
#
loop_
_entity.id
_entity.type
_entity.pdbx_description
1 polymer ?
#
loop_
_entity_poly.entity_id
_entity_poly.type
_entity_poly.pdbx_seq_one_letter_code
_entity_poly.pdbx_strand_id
1 'polypeptide(L)'
;MTTKLKKNLAILFTFALVVSMFLSNFNVKAYAAGGCLDKTHSDKSAEERYIESLAEKQKITVDEAKRINEEENKKVLAKYQSLNKKSTEEIKYKTVCKDFRIDNTSRHDTSQHVEMAVEVKYVYSNADREPVEIIGIDKPSMYAPNSYTVNGGDFNIEINPTSVRISRTAVVSPPTRKNVIFHHRSFGGKTKAITRAKTYVFNIKLYTL
;
A
#
# COMPACT_ATOMS: atom_id res chain seq x y z
N MET A 1 -21.13 28.68 30.69
CA MET A 1 -20.80 27.28 30.29
C MET A 1 -20.64 26.45 31.56
N THR A 2 -21.57 25.52 31.83
CA THR A 2 -21.60 24.76 33.10
C THR A 2 -20.41 23.80 33.21
N THR A 3 -19.91 23.56 34.42
CA THR A 3 -18.78 22.66 34.72
C THR A 3 -18.98 21.24 34.18
N LYS A 4 -20.24 20.80 34.07
CA LYS A 4 -20.64 19.51 33.48
C LYS A 4 -20.39 19.44 31.97
N LEU A 5 -20.64 20.55 31.25
CA LEU A 5 -20.41 20.63 29.80
C LEU A 5 -18.90 20.62 29.47
N LYS A 6 -18.07 21.28 30.29
CA LYS A 6 -16.61 21.27 30.14
C LYS A 6 -16.01 19.88 30.36
N LYS A 7 -16.51 19.12 31.35
CA LYS A 7 -16.07 17.72 31.59
C LYS A 7 -16.43 16.80 30.43
N ASN A 8 -17.65 16.90 29.90
CA ASN A 8 -18.08 16.05 28.78
C ASN A 8 -17.30 16.37 27.49
N LEU A 9 -17.00 17.64 27.23
CA LEU A 9 -16.19 18.04 26.08
C LEU A 9 -14.74 17.54 26.19
N ALA A 10 -14.16 17.60 27.39
CA ALA A 10 -12.81 17.11 27.66
C ALA A 10 -12.70 15.59 27.45
N ILE A 11 -13.72 14.81 27.86
CA ILE A 11 -13.77 13.36 27.65
C ILE A 11 -13.90 13.01 26.16
N LEU A 12 -14.73 13.76 25.41
CA LEU A 12 -14.88 13.55 23.97
C LEU A 12 -13.58 13.87 23.22
N PHE A 13 -12.88 14.91 23.64
CA PHE A 13 -11.61 15.31 23.04
C PHE A 13 -10.50 14.29 23.33
N THR A 14 -10.40 13.78 24.56
CA THR A 14 -9.43 12.71 24.87
C THR A 14 -9.75 11.41 24.16
N PHE A 15 -11.03 11.04 24.03
CA PHE A 15 -11.42 9.86 23.27
C PHE A 15 -11.07 9.99 21.78
N ALA A 16 -11.33 11.15 21.16
CA ALA A 16 -10.93 11.43 19.79
C ALA A 16 -9.40 11.39 19.60
N LEU A 17 -8.64 11.90 20.57
CA LEU A 17 -7.17 11.90 20.53
C LEU A 17 -6.62 10.47 20.64
N VAL A 18 -7.16 9.65 21.55
CA VAL A 18 -6.80 8.23 21.70
C VAL A 18 -7.15 7.45 20.43
N VAL A 19 -8.35 7.65 19.87
CA VAL A 19 -8.75 7.01 18.59
C VAL A 19 -7.85 7.45 17.43
N SER A 20 -7.47 8.73 17.37
CA SER A 20 -6.52 9.23 16.36
C SER A 20 -5.11 8.65 16.52
N MET A 21 -4.67 8.40 17.76
CA MET A 21 -3.41 7.72 18.06
C MET A 21 -3.46 6.24 17.69
N PHE A 22 -4.60 5.56 17.85
CA PHE A 22 -4.75 4.19 17.36
C PHE A 22 -4.81 4.15 15.82
N LEU A 23 -5.55 5.06 15.17
CA LEU A 23 -5.64 5.14 13.70
C LEU A 23 -4.31 5.51 13.04
N SER A 24 -3.46 6.30 13.69
CA SER A 24 -2.12 6.65 13.19
C SER A 24 -1.05 5.58 13.47
N ASN A 25 -1.32 4.60 14.33
CA ASN A 25 -0.39 3.51 14.67
C ASN A 25 -0.68 2.17 13.96
N PHE A 26 -1.80 2.03 13.25
CA PHE A 26 -2.08 0.86 12.40
C PHE A 26 -1.38 0.95 11.03
N ASN A 27 -0.06 1.09 11.01
CA ASN A 27 0.70 0.94 9.76
C ASN A 27 2.21 0.65 9.95
N VAL A 28 2.58 -0.09 10.99
CA VAL A 28 3.97 -0.56 11.12
C VAL A 28 4.01 -2.05 11.42
N LYS A 29 3.95 -2.87 10.36
CA LYS A 29 4.44 -4.26 10.42
C LYS A 29 5.97 -4.22 10.22
N ALA A 30 6.68 -4.93 11.09
CA ALA A 30 8.14 -5.03 11.14
C ALA A 30 8.72 -5.87 9.97
N TYR A 31 9.98 -5.62 9.61
CA TYR A 31 10.58 -5.92 8.30
C TYR A 31 11.77 -6.94 8.34
N ALA A 32 11.80 -8.00 7.51
CA ALA A 32 12.91 -9.00 7.31
C ALA A 32 13.41 -9.15 5.84
N ALA A 33 14.69 -8.89 5.51
CA ALA A 33 15.18 -8.61 4.14
C ALA A 33 14.80 -9.63 3.01
N GLY A 34 14.09 -9.17 1.98
CA GLY A 34 13.76 -9.91 0.74
C GLY A 34 12.66 -9.17 -0.05
N GLY A 35 12.80 -9.07 -1.38
CA GLY A 35 11.96 -8.19 -2.22
C GLY A 35 10.51 -8.65 -2.41
N CYS A 36 9.71 -7.71 -2.92
CA CYS A 36 8.29 -7.72 -3.28
C CYS A 36 7.29 -8.13 -2.18
N LEU A 37 7.54 -9.20 -1.41
CA LEU A 37 6.59 -9.77 -0.44
C LEU A 37 7.19 -10.52 0.77
N ASP A 38 8.52 -10.59 0.97
CA ASP A 38 9.15 -11.50 1.96
C ASP A 38 8.98 -11.11 3.46
N LYS A 39 8.09 -10.17 3.78
CA LYS A 39 8.02 -9.57 5.13
C LYS A 39 6.64 -9.56 5.77
N THR A 40 5.59 -9.83 5.00
CA THR A 40 4.21 -9.75 5.51
C THR A 40 3.27 -10.87 5.03
N HIS A 41 3.62 -11.72 4.07
CA HIS A 41 2.61 -12.54 3.34
C HIS A 41 3.13 -13.85 2.69
N SER A 42 3.46 -14.91 3.45
CA SER A 42 3.98 -16.13 2.79
C SER A 42 2.94 -17.12 2.26
N ASP A 43 1.69 -17.15 2.74
CA ASP A 43 0.80 -18.31 2.40
C ASP A 43 -0.51 -17.95 1.69
N LYS A 44 -0.89 -16.67 1.64
CA LYS A 44 -2.20 -16.25 1.09
C LYS A 44 -2.15 -16.03 -0.42
N SER A 45 -3.27 -16.23 -1.10
CA SER A 45 -3.40 -15.86 -2.51
C SER A 45 -3.53 -14.34 -2.69
N ALA A 46 -3.30 -13.83 -3.90
CA ALA A 46 -3.51 -12.40 -4.22
C ALA A 46 -4.99 -11.99 -4.03
N GLU A 47 -5.92 -12.91 -4.31
CA GLU A 47 -7.35 -12.71 -4.06
C GLU A 47 -7.64 -12.55 -2.56
N GLU A 48 -7.11 -13.44 -1.72
CA GLU A 48 -7.29 -13.36 -0.27
C GLU A 48 -6.73 -12.05 0.29
N ARG A 49 -5.55 -11.62 -0.17
CA ARG A 49 -4.97 -10.33 0.22
C ARG A 49 -5.86 -9.15 -0.21
N TYR A 50 -6.39 -9.19 -1.44
CA TYR A 50 -7.32 -8.18 -1.92
C TYR A 50 -8.58 -8.11 -1.05
N ILE A 51 -9.16 -9.26 -0.68
CA ILE A 51 -10.36 -9.34 0.16
C ILE A 51 -10.09 -8.81 1.58
N GLU A 52 -8.95 -9.16 2.19
CA GLU A 52 -8.58 -8.64 3.52
C GLU A 52 -8.37 -7.13 3.51
N SER A 53 -7.73 -6.63 2.46
CA SER A 53 -7.53 -5.19 2.24
C SER A 53 -8.86 -4.46 2.00
N LEU A 54 -9.79 -5.09 1.29
CA LEU A 54 -11.16 -4.59 1.11
C LEU A 54 -11.90 -4.49 2.45
N ALA A 55 -11.78 -5.52 3.29
CA ALA A 55 -12.38 -5.56 4.62
C ALA A 55 -11.84 -4.42 5.51
N GLU A 56 -10.52 -4.22 5.52
CA GLU A 56 -9.89 -3.12 6.27
C GLU A 56 -10.35 -1.75 5.76
N LYS A 57 -10.37 -1.55 4.45
CA LYS A 57 -10.77 -0.29 3.80
C LYS A 57 -12.21 0.08 4.12
N GLN A 58 -13.12 -0.90 4.09
CA GLN A 58 -14.54 -0.69 4.34
C GLN A 58 -14.93 -0.81 5.82
N LYS A 59 -14.02 -1.25 6.69
CA LYS A 59 -14.26 -1.52 8.12
C LYS A 59 -15.36 -2.57 8.34
N ILE A 60 -15.31 -3.64 7.56
CA ILE A 60 -16.23 -4.79 7.61
C ILE A 60 -15.47 -6.09 7.90
N THR A 61 -16.17 -7.20 8.07
CA THR A 61 -15.54 -8.51 8.25
C THR A 61 -14.98 -9.04 6.93
N VAL A 62 -14.02 -9.97 7.02
CA VAL A 62 -13.45 -10.64 5.83
C VAL A 62 -14.52 -11.42 5.06
N ASP A 63 -15.45 -12.09 5.76
CA ASP A 63 -16.55 -12.82 5.13
C ASP A 63 -17.51 -11.89 4.37
N GLU A 64 -17.79 -10.71 4.93
CA GLU A 64 -18.62 -9.71 4.26
C GLU A 64 -17.90 -9.12 3.02
N ALA A 65 -16.61 -8.81 3.15
CA ALA A 65 -15.79 -8.36 2.03
C ALA A 65 -15.71 -9.42 0.92
N LYS A 66 -15.62 -10.70 1.29
CA LYS A 66 -15.64 -11.82 0.34
C LYS A 66 -16.96 -11.85 -0.44
N ARG A 67 -18.10 -11.76 0.25
CA ARG A 67 -19.42 -11.72 -0.39
C ARG A 67 -19.55 -10.53 -1.36
N ILE A 68 -19.12 -9.34 -0.94
CA ILE A 68 -19.13 -8.15 -1.78
C ILE A 68 -18.26 -8.35 -3.03
N ASN A 69 -17.04 -8.88 -2.86
CA ASN A 69 -16.12 -9.15 -3.96
C ASN A 69 -16.71 -10.17 -4.96
N GLU A 70 -17.34 -11.24 -4.48
CA GLU A 70 -18.02 -12.23 -5.31
C GLU A 70 -19.22 -11.64 -6.07
N GLU A 71 -20.01 -10.78 -5.43
CA GLU A 71 -21.14 -10.08 -6.06
C GLU A 71 -20.67 -9.11 -7.15
N GLU A 72 -19.60 -8.35 -6.89
CA GLU A 72 -18.97 -7.50 -7.90
C GLU A 72 -18.42 -8.32 -9.07
N ASN A 73 -17.75 -9.44 -8.80
CA ASN A 73 -17.23 -10.33 -9.84
C ASN A 73 -18.35 -10.82 -10.75
N LYS A 74 -19.47 -11.29 -10.18
CA LYS A 74 -20.62 -11.73 -10.95
C LYS A 74 -21.20 -10.61 -11.82
N LYS A 75 -21.31 -9.39 -11.30
CA LYS A 75 -21.80 -8.22 -12.06
C LYS A 75 -20.88 -7.88 -13.24
N VAL A 76 -19.57 -7.87 -13.02
CA VAL A 76 -18.58 -7.61 -14.08
C VAL A 76 -18.64 -8.70 -15.15
N LEU A 77 -18.63 -9.98 -14.77
CA LEU A 77 -18.68 -11.08 -15.74
C LEU A 77 -20.00 -11.11 -16.52
N ALA A 78 -21.13 -10.79 -15.87
CA ALA A 78 -22.42 -10.68 -16.55
C ALA A 78 -22.44 -9.58 -17.63
N LYS A 79 -21.72 -8.46 -17.43
CA LYS A 79 -21.54 -7.42 -18.45
C LYS A 79 -20.88 -8.01 -19.70
N TYR A 80 -19.79 -8.74 -19.57
CA TYR A 80 -19.09 -9.36 -20.71
C TYR A 80 -19.94 -10.43 -21.41
N GLN A 81 -20.62 -11.29 -20.64
CA GLN A 81 -21.53 -12.30 -21.19
C GLN A 81 -22.73 -11.68 -21.94
N SER A 82 -23.20 -10.52 -21.51
CA SER A 82 -24.29 -9.81 -22.19
C SER A 82 -23.87 -9.24 -23.55
N LEU A 83 -22.60 -8.83 -23.68
CA LEU A 83 -22.01 -8.32 -24.92
C LEU A 83 -21.64 -9.46 -25.88
N ASN A 84 -21.15 -10.57 -25.34
CA ASN A 84 -20.80 -11.76 -26.08
C ASN A 84 -21.18 -13.01 -25.28
N LYS A 85 -22.23 -13.73 -25.72
CA LYS A 85 -22.69 -14.94 -25.02
C LYS A 85 -21.65 -16.06 -24.92
N LYS A 86 -20.58 -16.01 -25.73
CA LYS A 86 -19.43 -16.93 -25.68
C LYS A 86 -18.22 -16.33 -24.96
N SER A 87 -18.44 -15.29 -24.16
CA SER A 87 -17.42 -14.67 -23.30
C SER A 87 -16.69 -15.73 -22.48
N THR A 88 -15.36 -15.65 -22.50
CA THR A 88 -14.44 -16.53 -21.77
C THR A 88 -13.69 -15.78 -20.67
N GLU A 89 -14.13 -14.56 -20.40
CA GLU A 89 -13.54 -13.62 -19.47
C GLU A 89 -13.66 -14.15 -18.04
N GLU A 90 -12.57 -13.99 -17.29
CA GLU A 90 -12.50 -14.35 -15.88
C GLU A 90 -11.88 -13.22 -15.06
N ILE A 91 -12.15 -13.21 -13.75
CA ILE A 91 -11.54 -12.26 -12.83
C ILE A 91 -10.24 -12.86 -12.29
N LYS A 92 -9.14 -12.11 -12.40
CA LYS A 92 -7.84 -12.45 -11.84
C LYS A 92 -7.36 -11.40 -10.86
N TYR A 93 -6.44 -11.84 -10.02
CA TYR A 93 -5.78 -11.03 -9.00
C TYR A 93 -4.27 -11.16 -9.16
N LYS A 94 -3.55 -10.04 -9.04
CA LYS A 94 -2.09 -10.05 -9.11
C LYS A 94 -1.50 -9.00 -8.18
N THR A 95 -0.48 -9.41 -7.44
CA THR A 95 0.38 -8.47 -6.72
C THR A 95 1.35 -7.84 -7.70
N VAL A 96 1.37 -6.51 -7.74
CA VAL A 96 2.35 -5.75 -8.51
C VAL A 96 3.18 -4.95 -7.53
N CYS A 97 4.50 -4.98 -7.71
CA CYS A 97 5.43 -4.23 -6.88
C CYS A 97 6.43 -3.43 -7.69
N LYS A 98 6.99 -2.41 -7.03
CA LYS A 98 8.05 -1.57 -7.57
C LYS A 98 9.05 -1.23 -6.48
N ASP A 99 10.30 -1.58 -6.77
CA ASP A 99 11.49 -1.16 -6.03
C ASP A 99 11.88 0.26 -6.49
N PHE A 100 12.03 1.16 -5.52
CA PHE A 100 12.60 2.49 -5.69
C PHE A 100 13.97 2.56 -5.02
N ARG A 101 15.02 2.27 -5.79
CA ARG A 101 16.40 2.48 -5.37
C ARG A 101 16.78 3.94 -5.49
N ILE A 102 17.31 4.50 -4.40
CA ILE A 102 18.02 5.77 -4.43
C ILE A 102 19.50 5.42 -4.56
N ASP A 103 20.03 5.53 -5.77
CA ASP A 103 21.46 5.44 -6.02
C ASP A 103 22.14 6.63 -5.37
N ASN A 104 22.75 6.41 -4.21
CA ASN A 104 23.74 7.35 -3.68
C ASN A 104 25.04 7.08 -4.44
N THR A 105 25.50 8.05 -5.21
CA THR A 105 26.75 7.99 -5.99
C THR A 105 28.03 7.97 -5.12
N SER A 106 27.91 7.84 -3.80
CA SER A 106 29.05 7.67 -2.89
C SER A 106 29.23 6.20 -2.53
N ARG A 107 30.47 5.71 -2.67
CA ARG A 107 30.96 4.32 -2.51
C ARG A 107 30.70 3.63 -1.14
N HIS A 108 29.74 4.08 -0.34
CA HIS A 108 29.39 3.44 0.92
C HIS A 108 27.94 2.97 0.90
N ASP A 109 27.86 1.64 0.95
CA ASP A 109 26.78 0.74 0.61
C ASP A 109 25.61 0.78 1.61
N THR A 110 24.79 1.83 1.54
CA THR A 110 23.42 1.80 2.06
C THR A 110 22.50 2.53 1.08
N SER A 111 22.20 1.91 -0.06
CA SER A 111 21.15 2.40 -0.95
C SER A 111 19.85 2.47 -0.15
N GLN A 112 19.34 3.68 0.06
CA GLN A 112 17.99 3.84 0.61
C GLN A 112 17.03 3.26 -0.43
N HIS A 113 16.31 2.24 -0.02
CA HIS A 113 15.41 1.50 -0.88
C HIS A 113 14.01 1.56 -0.25
N VAL A 114 13.03 1.87 -1.07
CA VAL A 114 11.61 1.80 -0.72
C VAL A 114 10.89 0.93 -1.73
N GLU A 115 10.05 0.04 -1.25
CA GLU A 115 9.16 -0.79 -2.07
C GLU A 115 7.74 -0.26 -1.95
N MET A 116 7.03 -0.26 -3.08
CA MET A 116 5.58 -0.15 -3.11
C MET A 116 5.00 -1.44 -3.66
N ALA A 117 3.92 -1.93 -3.06
CA ALA A 117 3.19 -3.10 -3.53
C ALA A 117 1.68 -2.89 -3.43
N VAL A 118 0.93 -3.47 -4.35
CA VAL A 118 -0.53 -3.37 -4.42
C VAL A 118 -1.10 -4.63 -5.06
N GLU A 119 -2.29 -5.04 -4.61
CA GLU A 119 -3.08 -6.09 -5.25
C GLU A 119 -4.00 -5.47 -6.30
N VAL A 120 -3.96 -6.02 -7.51
CA VAL A 120 -4.75 -5.56 -8.65
C VAL A 120 -5.77 -6.63 -9.01
N LYS A 121 -7.03 -6.22 -9.12
CA LYS A 121 -8.15 -7.02 -9.62
C LYS A 121 -8.45 -6.63 -11.06
N TYR A 122 -8.43 -7.59 -11.98
CA TYR A 122 -8.58 -7.33 -13.40
C TYR A 122 -9.36 -8.45 -14.11
N VAL A 123 -9.89 -8.12 -15.29
CA VAL A 123 -10.52 -9.07 -16.22
C VAL A 123 -9.46 -9.62 -17.17
N TYR A 124 -9.47 -10.92 -17.38
CA TYR A 124 -8.59 -11.61 -18.32
C TYR A 124 -9.42 -12.33 -19.38
N SER A 125 -9.10 -12.12 -20.65
CA SER A 125 -9.70 -12.87 -21.77
C SER A 125 -8.94 -14.18 -21.95
N ASN A 126 -9.62 -15.31 -21.77
CA ASN A 126 -9.01 -16.61 -22.05
C ASN A 126 -8.87 -16.88 -23.56
N ALA A 127 -9.76 -16.31 -24.38
CA ALA A 127 -9.70 -16.39 -25.83
C ALA A 127 -8.45 -15.69 -26.39
N ASP A 128 -8.18 -14.47 -25.92
CA ASP A 128 -7.07 -13.64 -26.40
C ASP A 128 -5.79 -13.80 -25.57
N ARG A 129 -5.90 -14.48 -24.42
CA ARG A 129 -4.83 -14.73 -23.45
C ARG A 129 -4.17 -13.45 -22.95
N GLU A 130 -4.96 -12.42 -22.71
CA GLU A 130 -4.48 -11.12 -22.26
C GLU A 130 -5.41 -10.45 -21.23
N PRO A 131 -4.88 -9.57 -20.37
CA PRO A 131 -5.68 -8.71 -19.51
C PRO A 131 -6.49 -7.70 -20.35
N VAL A 132 -7.76 -7.49 -19.99
CA VAL A 132 -8.73 -6.67 -20.74
C VAL A 132 -9.08 -5.36 -20.03
N GLU A 133 -9.31 -5.42 -18.72
CA GLU A 133 -9.77 -4.27 -17.94
C GLU A 133 -9.27 -4.38 -16.49
N ILE A 134 -8.73 -3.29 -15.93
CA ILE A 134 -8.48 -3.17 -14.49
C ILE A 134 -9.78 -2.74 -13.84
N ILE A 135 -10.29 -3.58 -12.93
CA ILE A 135 -11.56 -3.35 -12.22
C ILE A 135 -11.33 -2.61 -10.91
N GLY A 136 -10.20 -2.88 -10.25
CA GLY A 136 -9.89 -2.23 -8.99
C GLY A 136 -8.50 -2.56 -8.49
N ILE A 137 -8.09 -1.79 -7.49
CA ILE A 137 -6.90 -2.07 -6.69
C ILE A 137 -7.25 -2.04 -5.22
N ASP A 138 -6.45 -2.75 -4.44
CA ASP A 138 -6.54 -2.72 -2.99
C ASP A 138 -5.83 -1.48 -2.40
N LYS A 139 -5.70 -1.43 -1.07
CA LYS A 139 -4.92 -0.39 -0.39
C LYS A 139 -3.42 -0.59 -0.65
N PRO A 140 -2.74 0.34 -1.34
CA PRO A 140 -1.32 0.20 -1.59
C PRO A 140 -0.52 0.19 -0.30
N SER A 141 0.55 -0.59 -0.28
CA SER A 141 1.53 -0.62 0.79
C SER A 141 2.84 0.02 0.33
N MET A 142 3.57 0.63 1.28
CA MET A 142 4.88 1.20 1.02
C MET A 142 5.78 0.99 2.22
N TYR A 143 6.95 0.42 1.99
CA TYR A 143 7.87 0.03 3.05
C TYR A 143 9.32 0.17 2.67
N ALA A 144 10.19 0.28 3.68
CA ALA A 144 11.62 0.29 3.47
C ALA A 144 12.22 -1.00 4.07
N PRO A 145 12.78 -1.92 3.26
CA PRO A 145 13.56 -3.02 3.80
C PRO A 145 14.76 -2.45 4.58
N ASN A 146 15.10 -3.05 5.73
CA ASN A 146 16.19 -2.64 6.66
C ASN A 146 15.76 -1.71 7.82
N SER A 147 14.52 -1.84 8.30
CA SER A 147 14.04 -1.19 9.53
C SER A 147 13.99 0.34 9.46
N TYR A 148 14.11 0.91 8.27
CA TYR A 148 13.78 2.30 8.02
C TYR A 148 12.27 2.49 8.15
N THR A 149 11.87 3.68 8.59
CA THR A 149 10.47 4.08 8.67
C THR A 149 10.13 4.95 7.48
N VAL A 150 9.00 4.66 6.84
CA VAL A 150 8.44 5.49 5.76
C VAL A 150 7.32 6.31 6.35
N ASN A 151 7.53 7.62 6.46
CA ASN A 151 6.55 8.56 7.00
C ASN A 151 6.08 9.50 5.89
N GLY A 152 4.78 9.53 5.62
CA GLY A 152 4.23 10.35 4.56
C GLY A 152 2.72 10.43 4.67
N GLY A 153 2.13 11.33 3.88
CA GLY A 153 0.68 11.46 3.77
C GLY A 153 0.05 10.24 3.07
N ASP A 154 -1.23 10.36 2.74
CA ASP A 154 -1.98 9.30 2.07
C ASP A 154 -1.49 9.05 0.63
N PHE A 155 -1.88 7.90 0.08
CA PHE A 155 -1.66 7.61 -1.33
C PHE A 155 -2.64 8.40 -2.19
N ASN A 156 -2.14 9.06 -3.22
CA ASN A 156 -2.94 9.55 -4.34
C ASN A 156 -3.02 8.46 -5.41
N ILE A 157 -4.24 8.05 -5.76
CA ILE A 157 -4.53 6.90 -6.62
C ILE A 157 -5.44 7.37 -7.76
N GLU A 158 -5.00 7.14 -8.99
CA GLU A 158 -5.77 7.37 -10.21
C GLU A 158 -5.94 6.01 -10.93
N ILE A 159 -7.19 5.59 -11.13
CA ILE A 159 -7.52 4.30 -11.74
C ILE A 159 -8.21 4.57 -13.08
N ASN A 160 -7.68 3.94 -14.13
CA ASN A 160 -8.28 3.89 -15.46
C ASN A 160 -8.41 2.42 -15.88
N PRO A 161 -9.31 2.08 -16.83
CA PRO A 161 -9.52 0.71 -17.29
C PRO A 161 -8.24 0.00 -17.76
N THR A 162 -7.22 0.73 -18.22
CA THR A 162 -5.98 0.17 -18.76
C THR A 162 -4.73 0.50 -17.96
N SER A 163 -4.85 1.31 -16.90
CA SER A 163 -3.69 1.74 -16.11
C SER A 163 -4.06 2.25 -14.73
N VAL A 164 -3.13 2.13 -13.80
CA VAL A 164 -3.24 2.69 -12.45
C VAL A 164 -2.00 3.51 -12.17
N ARG A 165 -2.18 4.71 -11.62
CA ARG A 165 -1.10 5.53 -11.09
C ARG A 165 -1.28 5.67 -9.58
N ILE A 166 -0.30 5.20 -8.83
CA ILE A 166 -0.24 5.33 -7.37
C ILE A 166 0.94 6.24 -7.05
N SER A 167 0.71 7.25 -6.23
CA SER A 167 1.77 8.14 -5.78
C SER A 167 1.67 8.47 -4.30
N ARG A 168 2.82 8.62 -3.65
CA ARG A 168 2.89 9.03 -2.24
C ARG A 168 4.13 9.87 -2.02
N THR A 169 3.96 11.00 -1.34
CA THR A 169 5.07 11.81 -0.85
C THR A 169 5.45 11.34 0.55
N ALA A 170 6.68 10.86 0.72
CA ALA A 170 7.17 10.32 1.98
C ALA A 170 8.63 10.69 2.26
N VAL A 171 8.95 10.67 3.54
CA VAL A 171 10.29 10.77 4.11
C VAL A 171 10.71 9.40 4.62
N VAL A 172 11.92 8.98 4.30
CA VAL A 172 12.51 7.75 4.81
C VAL A 172 13.47 8.11 5.93
N SER A 173 13.23 7.55 7.11
CA SER A 173 14.00 7.84 8.32
C SER A 173 14.66 6.57 8.86
N PRO A 174 15.92 6.62 9.31
CA PRO A 174 16.59 5.47 9.92
C PRO A 174 15.84 5.04 11.19
N PRO A 175 15.97 3.77 11.62
CA PRO A 175 15.37 3.29 12.85
C PRO A 175 15.79 4.18 14.04
N THR A 176 14.82 4.56 14.87
CA THR A 176 14.99 5.45 16.04
C THR A 176 15.97 4.92 17.09
N ARG A 177 16.45 3.69 16.94
CA ARG A 177 17.49 3.08 17.78
C ARG A 177 18.61 2.52 16.91
N LYS A 178 19.53 3.39 16.50
CA LYS A 178 20.97 3.12 16.48
C LYS A 178 21.67 4.45 16.17
N ASN A 179 22.71 4.76 16.93
CA ASN A 179 23.72 5.70 16.49
C ASN A 179 24.33 5.12 15.22
N VAL A 180 23.77 5.42 14.05
CA VAL A 180 24.39 5.07 12.79
C VAL A 180 25.46 6.14 12.56
N ILE A 181 26.69 5.82 12.95
CA ILE A 181 27.87 6.59 12.60
C ILE A 181 28.10 6.34 11.12
N PHE A 182 27.62 7.23 10.27
CA PHE A 182 28.16 7.37 8.93
C PHE A 182 29.37 8.30 9.01
N HIS A 183 30.47 7.91 8.36
CA HIS A 183 31.60 8.79 8.10
C HIS A 183 31.20 9.90 7.11
N HIS A 184 30.29 10.80 7.52
CA HIS A 184 30.42 12.17 7.08
C HIS A 184 31.60 12.74 7.87
N ARG A 185 32.59 13.31 7.17
CA ARG A 185 33.50 14.29 7.77
C ARG A 185 32.65 15.49 8.18
N SER A 186 31.98 15.37 9.31
CA SER A 186 31.39 16.46 10.07
C SER A 186 32.29 16.63 11.28
N PHE A 187 33.07 17.71 11.28
CA PHE A 187 33.69 18.22 12.49
C PHE A 187 32.57 18.48 13.50
N GLY A 188 32.50 17.64 14.55
CA GLY A 188 31.68 17.88 15.74
C GLY A 188 30.16 17.84 15.54
N GLY A 189 29.54 16.67 15.71
CA GLY A 189 28.10 16.58 15.99
C GLY A 189 27.39 15.39 15.36
N LYS A 190 26.53 14.72 16.14
CA LYS A 190 25.72 13.56 15.74
C LYS A 190 24.69 13.97 14.66
N THR A 191 24.92 13.66 13.39
CA THR A 191 23.97 13.91 12.30
C THR A 191 22.99 12.74 12.12
N LYS A 192 21.68 12.99 12.31
CA LYS A 192 20.60 12.09 11.88
C LYS A 192 20.37 12.29 10.37
N ALA A 193 20.61 11.27 9.55
CA ALA A 193 20.30 11.34 8.12
C ALA A 193 18.81 11.08 7.89
N ILE A 194 18.00 12.14 7.90
CA ILE A 194 16.61 12.11 7.43
C ILE A 194 16.61 12.47 5.95
N THR A 195 15.92 11.71 5.08
CA THR A 195 15.80 12.12 3.68
C THR A 195 14.91 13.35 3.58
N ARG A 196 15.15 14.21 2.58
CA ARG A 196 14.11 15.15 2.16
C ARG A 196 12.88 14.35 1.71
N ALA A 197 11.69 14.95 1.82
CA ALA A 197 10.48 14.35 1.29
C ALA A 197 10.65 14.11 -0.22
N LYS A 198 10.29 12.90 -0.67
CA LYS A 198 10.31 12.51 -2.08
C LYS A 198 8.94 11.95 -2.46
N THR A 199 8.52 12.21 -3.69
CA THR A 199 7.30 11.63 -4.27
C THR A 199 7.68 10.36 -5.02
N TYR A 200 7.11 9.24 -4.59
CA TYR A 200 7.27 7.95 -5.22
C TYR A 200 6.07 7.72 -6.14
N VAL A 201 6.32 7.31 -7.38
CA VAL A 201 5.28 7.12 -8.40
C VAL A 201 5.37 5.71 -8.97
N PHE A 202 4.30 4.96 -8.79
CA PHE A 202 4.12 3.60 -9.25
C PHE A 202 3.03 3.57 -10.32
N ASN A 203 3.44 3.37 -11.57
CA ASN A 203 2.53 3.22 -12.70
C ASN A 203 2.41 1.73 -13.03
N ILE A 204 1.17 1.25 -13.10
CA ILE A 204 0.82 -0.11 -13.49
C ILE A 204 0.05 0.00 -14.80
N LYS A 205 0.40 -0.82 -15.78
CA LYS A 205 -0.32 -0.89 -17.05
C LYS A 205 -0.93 -2.27 -17.23
N LEU A 206 -2.06 -2.34 -17.91
CA LEU A 206 -2.80 -3.57 -18.11
C LEU A 206 -1.94 -4.70 -18.73
N TYR A 207 -1.13 -4.38 -19.74
CA TYR A 207 -0.22 -5.36 -20.36
C TYR A 207 1.00 -5.76 -19.50
N THR A 208 1.18 -5.15 -18.33
CA THR A 208 2.22 -5.54 -17.35
C THR A 208 1.66 -6.47 -16.25
N LEU A 209 0.35 -6.76 -16.32
CA LEU A 209 -0.34 -7.71 -15.45
C LEU A 209 -0.24 -9.14 -15.98
#